data_AF-D3B6P8-F1
#
_entry.id   AF-D3B6P8-F1
#
_cell.length_a   1.000
_cell.length_b   1.000
_cell.length_c   1.000
_cell.angle_alpha   90.00
_cell.angle_beta   90.00
_cell.angle_gamma   90.00
#
_symmetry.space_group_name_H-M   'P 1'
#
loop_
_entity.id
_entity.type
_entity.pdbx_description
1 polymer ?
#
loop_
_entity_poly.entity_id
_entity_poly.type
_entity_poly.pdbx_seq_one_letter_code
_entity_poly.pdbx_strand_id
1 'polypeptide(L)'
;MSFFADIPKYEEDCEGGDDCCSTANNNLSDEADEKVREESDKDKKPLYIAILSVLISIPALGFAHAITFAISLTILSNLSQYHYHKCCTRRSDKGHWYKFGPFYLTAVAVPFATVDILRHILVDNGLWTTKSRWSPAAYRPGCNSESMKCLSATGWFFVVFCTYFGYILLMVGTIWCADLHLKIKKLWKQLRPSK
;
A
#
# COMPACT_ATOMS: atom_id res chain seq x y z
N MET A 1 -7.88 25.40 16.42
CA MET A 1 -7.20 24.15 16.79
C MET A 1 -5.75 24.52 17.06
N SER A 2 -5.50 24.93 18.30
CA SER A 2 -4.22 25.45 18.79
C SER A 2 -3.91 24.56 19.99
N PHE A 3 -3.09 23.54 19.75
CA PHE A 3 -2.81 22.46 20.71
C PHE A 3 -1.30 22.21 20.85
N PHE A 4 -0.51 23.27 20.64
CA PHE A 4 0.92 23.32 20.94
C PHE A 4 1.19 24.57 21.77
N ALA A 5 0.81 24.50 23.03
CA ALA A 5 1.36 25.33 24.09
C ALA A 5 1.68 24.35 25.23
N ASP A 6 2.84 24.53 25.83
CA ASP A 6 3.42 23.76 26.95
C ASP A 6 4.25 22.53 26.59
N ILE A 7 5.53 22.79 26.29
CA ILE A 7 6.62 21.90 26.66
C ILE A 7 7.50 22.66 27.68
N PRO A 8 7.68 22.16 28.92
CA PRO A 8 8.57 22.79 29.89
C PRO A 8 10.04 22.61 29.49
N LYS A 9 10.81 23.68 29.68
CA LYS A 9 12.28 23.66 29.69
C LYS A 9 12.77 22.97 30.95
N TYR A 10 13.82 22.16 30.83
CA TYR A 10 14.66 21.81 31.97
C TYR A 10 16.12 22.12 31.62
N GLU A 11 16.65 23.11 32.33
CA GLU A 11 18.07 23.43 32.49
C GLU A 11 18.70 22.33 33.36
N GLU A 12 19.82 21.77 32.92
CA GLU A 12 20.74 21.10 33.83
C GLU A 12 21.95 22.02 34.02
N ASP A 13 22.03 22.55 35.23
CA ASP A 13 23.07 23.41 35.75
C ASP A 13 24.41 22.67 35.83
N CYS A 14 25.45 23.32 35.33
CA CYS A 14 26.84 22.95 35.57
C CYS A 14 27.36 23.73 36.79
N GLU A 15 27.38 23.09 37.96
CA GLU A 15 28.25 23.46 39.10
C GLU A 15 29.22 22.29 39.29
N GLY A 16 30.55 22.40 39.22
CA GLY A 16 31.41 23.44 39.75
C GLY A 16 31.88 23.01 41.14
N GLY A 17 33.11 22.47 41.27
CA GLY A 17 33.69 22.16 42.58
C GLY A 17 34.85 21.17 42.56
N ASP A 18 36.05 21.69 42.81
CA ASP A 18 37.37 21.08 42.73
C ASP A 18 37.75 20.09 43.86
N ASP A 19 38.96 19.52 43.71
CA ASP A 19 39.82 18.79 44.67
C ASP A 19 39.66 17.25 44.73
N CYS A 20 40.68 16.40 44.58
CA CYS A 20 42.12 16.57 44.83
C CYS A 20 42.99 15.56 44.03
N CYS A 21 44.08 16.11 43.49
CA CYS A 21 45.37 15.55 43.10
C CYS A 21 45.70 14.06 43.43
N SER A 22 46.09 13.28 42.41
CA SER A 22 47.42 12.64 42.34
C SER A 22 47.55 11.69 41.14
N THR A 23 48.73 11.77 40.51
CA THR A 23 49.40 10.67 39.78
C THR A 23 49.22 10.63 38.26
N ALA A 24 50.23 11.20 37.61
CA ALA A 24 51.02 10.61 36.53
C ALA A 24 50.37 10.44 35.15
N ASN A 25 50.90 11.22 34.20
CA ASN A 25 51.59 10.74 33.00
C ASN A 25 51.32 9.26 32.67
N ASN A 26 50.53 8.98 31.61
CA ASN A 26 50.75 7.88 30.65
C ASN A 26 49.63 7.61 29.62
N ASN A 27 48.60 8.46 29.43
CA ASN A 27 47.44 8.08 28.59
C ASN A 27 47.23 8.92 27.31
N LEU A 28 48.26 9.59 26.77
CA LEU A 28 48.11 10.44 25.57
C LEU A 28 48.07 9.67 24.23
N SER A 29 48.21 8.34 24.26
CA SER A 29 48.21 7.49 23.07
C SER A 29 46.98 6.58 22.93
N ASP A 30 46.13 6.47 23.95
CA ASP A 30 44.93 5.61 23.91
C ASP A 30 43.66 6.37 23.51
N GLU A 31 43.61 7.69 23.71
CA GLU A 31 42.43 8.53 23.45
C GLU A 31 42.21 8.84 21.94
N ALA A 32 43.23 8.66 21.11
CA ALA A 32 43.14 8.84 19.66
C ALA A 32 42.65 7.58 18.92
N ASP A 33 42.92 6.39 19.45
CA ASP A 33 42.50 5.11 18.83
C ASP A 33 41.07 4.69 19.24
N GLU A 34 40.56 5.16 20.38
CA GLU A 34 39.17 4.90 20.80
C GLU A 34 38.17 5.76 20.03
N LYS A 35 38.51 7.02 19.72
CA LYS A 35 37.67 7.93 18.93
C LYS A 35 37.46 7.48 17.49
N VAL A 36 38.47 6.87 16.86
CA VAL A 36 38.38 6.31 15.50
C VAL A 36 37.55 5.03 15.47
N ARG A 37 37.52 4.26 16.58
CA ARG A 37 36.71 3.04 16.69
C ARG A 37 35.23 3.34 16.91
N GLU A 38 34.89 4.43 17.59
CA GLU A 38 33.49 4.88 17.74
C GLU A 38 32.90 5.50 16.46
N GLU A 39 33.73 6.10 15.60
CA GLU A 39 33.25 6.68 14.34
C GLU A 39 32.95 5.59 13.28
N SER A 40 33.68 4.46 13.28
CA SER A 40 33.39 3.31 12.40
C SER A 40 32.15 2.51 12.81
N ASP A 41 31.67 2.64 14.05
CA ASP A 41 30.52 1.87 14.56
C ASP A 41 29.19 2.60 14.28
N LYS A 42 29.19 3.94 14.19
CA LYS A 42 27.97 4.73 13.90
C LYS A 42 27.41 4.50 12.49
N ASP A 43 28.24 4.10 11.52
CA ASP A 43 27.82 3.84 10.13
C ASP A 43 27.36 2.38 9.89
N LYS A 44 27.73 1.45 10.78
CA LYS A 44 27.28 0.04 10.72
C LYS A 44 25.93 -0.16 11.41
N LYS A 45 25.57 0.72 12.35
CA LYS A 45 24.26 0.74 13.02
C LYS A 45 23.10 0.92 12.04
N PRO A 46 23.09 1.91 11.12
CA PRO A 46 22.00 2.05 10.15
C PRO A 46 21.97 0.88 9.15
N LEU A 47 23.13 0.34 8.75
CA LEU A 47 23.21 -0.83 7.88
C LEU A 47 22.65 -2.10 8.56
N TYR A 48 23.00 -2.34 9.82
CA TYR A 48 22.51 -3.48 10.59
C TYR A 48 21.00 -3.36 10.84
N ILE A 49 20.51 -2.17 11.20
CA ILE A 49 19.07 -1.91 11.36
C ILE A 49 18.34 -2.06 10.02
N ALA A 50 18.92 -1.63 8.90
CA ALA A 50 18.36 -1.83 7.57
C ALA A 50 18.33 -3.31 7.18
N ILE A 51 19.40 -4.07 7.42
CA ILE A 51 19.45 -5.51 7.13
C ILE A 51 18.49 -6.27 8.06
N LEU A 52 18.43 -5.94 9.35
CA LEU A 52 17.52 -6.56 10.31
C LEU A 52 16.05 -6.26 9.96
N SER A 53 15.74 -5.02 9.55
CA SER A 53 14.39 -4.66 9.10
C SER A 53 14.03 -5.34 7.78
N VAL A 54 14.97 -5.48 6.83
CA VAL A 54 14.76 -6.24 5.59
C VAL A 54 14.55 -7.73 5.89
N LEU A 55 15.34 -8.33 6.79
CA LEU A 55 15.24 -9.76 7.15
C LEU A 55 13.95 -10.09 7.92
N ILE A 56 13.54 -9.21 8.85
CA ILE A 56 12.23 -9.31 9.53
C ILE A 56 11.09 -9.09 8.53
N SER A 57 11.31 -8.28 7.50
CA SER A 57 10.30 -7.97 6.50
C SER A 57 9.98 -9.11 5.54
N ILE A 58 10.90 -10.05 5.25
CA ILE A 58 10.63 -11.11 4.26
C ILE A 58 9.40 -11.97 4.64
N PRO A 59 9.29 -12.54 5.86
CA PRO A 59 8.09 -13.25 6.28
C PRO A 59 6.92 -12.32 6.61
N ALA A 60 7.19 -11.10 7.09
CA ALA A 60 6.15 -10.11 7.35
C ALA A 60 5.48 -9.61 6.05
N LEU A 61 6.18 -9.67 4.92
CA LEU A 61 5.68 -9.26 3.60
C LEU A 61 4.53 -10.17 3.16
N GLY A 62 4.68 -11.49 3.34
CA GLY A 62 3.62 -12.44 3.02
C GLY A 62 2.38 -12.25 3.89
N PHE A 63 2.58 -11.96 5.18
CA PHE A 63 1.49 -11.62 6.09
C PHE A 63 0.83 -10.28 5.72
N ALA A 64 1.62 -9.29 5.28
CA ALA A 64 1.10 -8.00 4.83
C ALA A 64 0.21 -8.15 3.59
N HIS A 65 0.61 -8.95 2.59
CA HIS A 65 -0.25 -9.22 1.43
C HIS A 65 -1.59 -9.85 1.83
N ALA A 66 -1.59 -10.77 2.80
CA ALA A 66 -2.80 -11.38 3.32
C ALA A 66 -3.72 -10.37 4.01
N ILE A 67 -3.17 -9.48 4.83
CA ILE A 67 -3.94 -8.39 5.47
C ILE A 67 -4.50 -7.44 4.42
N THR A 68 -3.68 -6.96 3.48
CA THR A 68 -4.11 -6.04 2.43
C THR A 68 -5.21 -6.65 1.58
N PHE A 69 -5.12 -7.95 1.26
CA PHE A 69 -6.19 -8.68 0.60
C PHE A 69 -7.48 -8.70 1.41
N ALA A 70 -7.42 -9.05 2.70
CA ALA A 70 -8.60 -9.12 3.56
C ALA A 70 -9.30 -7.76 3.69
N ILE A 71 -8.53 -6.70 3.91
CA ILE A 71 -9.04 -5.33 4.00
C ILE A 71 -9.67 -4.90 2.67
N SER A 72 -8.97 -5.12 1.55
CA SER A 72 -9.46 -4.76 0.23
C SER A 72 -10.74 -5.50 -0.13
N LEU A 73 -10.77 -6.82 0.11
CA LEU A 73 -11.95 -7.64 -0.15
C LEU A 73 -13.14 -7.19 0.72
N THR A 74 -12.90 -6.87 1.99
CA THR A 74 -13.94 -6.39 2.91
C THR A 74 -14.54 -5.07 2.45
N ILE A 75 -13.69 -4.08 2.13
CA ILE A 75 -14.15 -2.75 1.69
C ILE A 75 -14.92 -2.87 0.37
N LEU A 76 -14.38 -3.60 -0.60
CA LEU A 76 -15.01 -3.78 -1.91
C LEU A 76 -16.32 -4.58 -1.83
N SER A 77 -16.39 -5.57 -0.95
CA SER A 77 -17.61 -6.34 -0.70
C SER A 77 -18.68 -5.50 -0.01
N ASN A 78 -18.31 -4.69 0.99
CA ASN A 78 -19.23 -3.75 1.65
C ASN A 78 -19.77 -2.70 0.67
N LEU A 79 -18.91 -2.21 -0.24
CA LEU A 79 -19.33 -1.32 -1.32
C LEU A 79 -20.34 -2.00 -2.25
N SER A 80 -20.10 -3.26 -2.63
CA SER A 80 -21.03 -4.05 -3.44
C SER A 80 -22.39 -4.26 -2.75
N GLN A 81 -22.38 -4.54 -1.44
CA GLN A 81 -23.60 -4.63 -0.63
C GLN A 81 -24.36 -3.29 -0.59
N TYR A 82 -23.65 -2.18 -0.41
CA TYR A 82 -24.25 -0.84 -0.46
C TYR A 82 -24.88 -0.56 -1.83
N HIS A 83 -24.21 -0.93 -2.93
CA HIS A 83 -24.77 -0.81 -4.27
C HIS A 83 -26.03 -1.65 -4.44
N TYR A 84 -26.05 -2.88 -3.94
CA TYR A 84 -27.25 -3.72 -3.95
C TYR A 84 -28.41 -3.05 -3.21
N HIS A 85 -28.18 -2.59 -1.98
CA HIS A 85 -29.20 -1.90 -1.18
C HIS A 85 -29.74 -0.65 -1.90
N LYS A 86 -28.86 0.14 -2.51
CA LYS A 86 -29.24 1.33 -3.28
C LYS A 86 -30.01 0.97 -4.56
N CYS A 87 -29.65 -0.12 -5.23
CA CYS A 87 -30.41 -0.63 -6.38
C CYS A 87 -31.82 -1.05 -5.96
N CYS A 88 -31.98 -1.72 -4.80
CA CYS A 88 -33.27 -2.15 -4.29
C CYS A 88 -34.22 -0.98 -3.98
N THR A 89 -33.71 0.08 -3.33
CA THR A 89 -34.46 1.28 -2.98
C THR A 89 -34.82 2.15 -4.19
N ARG A 90 -34.10 2.03 -5.30
CA ARG A 90 -34.38 2.74 -6.53
C ARG A 90 -35.65 2.19 -7.21
N ARG A 91 -36.61 3.07 -7.49
CA ARG A 91 -37.73 2.76 -8.39
C ARG A 91 -37.20 2.79 -9.84
N SER A 92 -37.31 1.67 -10.54
CA SER A 92 -36.92 1.55 -11.94
C SER A 92 -38.10 0.96 -12.71
N ASP A 93 -38.60 1.73 -13.67
CA ASP A 93 -39.67 1.33 -14.58
C ASP A 93 -39.10 0.61 -15.83
N LYS A 94 -37.77 0.66 -16.01
CA LYS A 94 -37.07 0.21 -17.22
C LYS A 94 -36.51 -1.22 -17.13
N GLY A 95 -37.04 -2.04 -16.24
CA GLY A 95 -36.68 -3.45 -16.07
C GLY A 95 -35.53 -3.75 -15.09
N HIS A 96 -35.31 -5.05 -14.82
CA HIS A 96 -34.38 -5.58 -13.81
C HIS A 96 -32.90 -5.27 -14.13
N TRP A 97 -32.48 -5.44 -15.38
CA TRP A 97 -31.10 -5.22 -15.82
C TRP A 97 -30.66 -3.76 -15.67
N TYR A 98 -31.55 -2.81 -15.93
CA TYR A 98 -31.23 -1.39 -15.71
C TYR A 98 -31.21 -1.03 -14.22
N LYS A 99 -32.01 -1.73 -13.40
CA LYS A 99 -32.09 -1.52 -11.95
C LYS A 99 -30.85 -2.07 -11.24
N PHE A 100 -30.43 -3.30 -11.56
CA PHE A 100 -29.34 -4.02 -10.87
C PHE A 100 -28.03 -4.05 -11.66
N GLY A 101 -27.98 -3.51 -12.87
CA GLY A 101 -26.77 -3.38 -13.69
C GLY A 101 -25.54 -2.86 -12.92
N PRO A 102 -25.62 -1.74 -12.18
CA PRO A 102 -24.49 -1.26 -11.40
C PRO A 102 -24.03 -2.25 -10.31
N PHE A 103 -24.95 -2.98 -9.69
CA PHE A 103 -24.59 -4.02 -8.72
C PHE A 103 -23.82 -5.17 -9.38
N TYR A 104 -24.30 -5.72 -10.50
CA TYR A 104 -23.62 -6.80 -11.21
C TYR A 104 -22.21 -6.39 -11.66
N LEU A 105 -22.06 -5.17 -12.19
CA LEU A 105 -20.75 -4.63 -12.57
C LEU A 105 -19.79 -4.59 -11.38
N THR A 106 -20.25 -4.09 -10.23
CA THR A 106 -19.38 -4.04 -9.05
C THR A 106 -19.14 -5.39 -8.41
N ALA A 107 -20.12 -6.30 -8.42
CA ALA A 107 -19.99 -7.65 -7.88
C ALA A 107 -18.96 -8.49 -8.67
N VAL A 108 -18.92 -8.34 -10.00
CA VAL A 108 -17.88 -8.98 -10.84
C VAL A 108 -16.54 -8.25 -10.70
N ALA A 109 -16.54 -6.93 -10.50
CA ALA A 109 -15.32 -6.17 -10.32
C ALA A 109 -14.55 -6.55 -9.05
N VAL A 110 -15.23 -6.89 -7.94
CA VAL A 110 -14.58 -7.25 -6.66
C VAL A 110 -13.54 -8.38 -6.83
N PRO A 111 -13.91 -9.60 -7.28
CA PRO A 111 -12.94 -10.68 -7.43
C PRO A 111 -11.85 -10.33 -8.46
N PHE A 112 -12.20 -9.64 -9.55
CA PHE A 112 -11.25 -9.22 -10.58
C PHE A 112 -10.20 -8.23 -10.05
N ALA A 113 -10.60 -7.27 -9.22
CA ALA A 113 -9.68 -6.31 -8.62
C ALA A 113 -8.78 -6.96 -7.55
N THR A 114 -9.26 -7.99 -6.85
CA THR A 114 -8.50 -8.66 -5.78
C THR A 114 -7.64 -9.83 -6.27
N VAL A 115 -7.79 -10.28 -7.52
CA VAL A 115 -7.13 -11.50 -8.01
C VAL A 115 -5.60 -11.38 -8.05
N ASP A 116 -5.07 -10.18 -8.27
CA ASP A 116 -3.61 -9.98 -8.32
C ASP A 116 -2.99 -10.06 -6.92
N ILE A 117 -3.64 -9.49 -5.91
CA ILE A 117 -3.21 -9.64 -4.51
C ILE A 117 -3.37 -11.11 -4.07
N LEU A 118 -4.42 -11.80 -4.53
CA LEU A 118 -4.61 -13.23 -4.29
C LEU A 118 -3.44 -14.05 -4.87
N ARG A 119 -2.94 -13.71 -6.07
CA ARG A 119 -1.75 -14.36 -6.64
C ARG A 119 -0.54 -14.22 -5.71
N HIS A 120 -0.31 -13.04 -5.11
CA HIS A 120 0.77 -12.85 -4.15
C HIS A 120 0.63 -13.79 -2.94
N ILE A 121 -0.57 -13.87 -2.34
CA ILE A 121 -0.85 -14.80 -1.23
C ILE A 121 -0.58 -16.25 -1.61
N LEU A 122 -0.97 -16.66 -2.82
CA LEU A 122 -0.77 -18.04 -3.29
C LEU A 122 0.72 -18.37 -3.48
N VAL A 123 1.52 -17.40 -3.90
CA VAL A 123 2.98 -17.54 -4.02
C VAL A 123 3.62 -17.58 -2.63
N ASP A 124 3.20 -16.71 -1.72
CA ASP A 124 3.74 -16.60 -0.36
C ASP A 124 3.48 -17.87 0.47
N ASN A 125 2.33 -18.53 0.27
CA ASN A 125 2.01 -19.81 0.92
C ASN A 125 2.62 -21.04 0.22
N GLY A 126 3.41 -20.85 -0.85
CA GLY A 126 3.98 -21.95 -1.63
C GLY A 126 2.96 -22.82 -2.37
N LEU A 127 1.69 -22.43 -2.39
CA LEU A 127 0.62 -23.13 -3.14
C LEU A 127 0.83 -22.99 -4.64
N TRP A 128 1.40 -21.86 -5.08
CA TRP A 128 1.73 -21.60 -6.47
C TRP A 128 3.24 -21.45 -6.65
N THR A 129 3.90 -22.57 -6.92
CA THR A 129 5.35 -22.60 -7.16
C THR A 129 5.70 -22.34 -8.63
N THR A 130 6.94 -21.95 -8.91
CA THR A 130 7.48 -21.73 -10.27
C THR A 130 7.52 -22.99 -11.13
N LYS A 131 7.30 -24.18 -10.55
CA LYS A 131 7.13 -25.46 -11.26
C LYS A 131 5.69 -25.68 -11.77
N SER A 132 4.75 -24.82 -11.41
CA SER A 132 3.39 -24.82 -11.94
C SER A 132 3.37 -24.64 -13.46
N ARG A 133 2.37 -25.23 -14.13
CA ARG A 133 2.14 -25.08 -15.58
C ARG A 133 2.00 -23.62 -16.00
N TRP A 134 1.58 -22.74 -15.09
CA TRP A 134 1.56 -21.30 -15.26
C TRP A 134 2.54 -20.67 -14.29
N SER A 135 3.60 -20.02 -14.81
CA SER A 135 4.58 -19.37 -13.95
C SER A 135 3.91 -18.23 -13.17
N PRO A 136 3.98 -18.22 -11.83
CA PRO A 136 3.42 -17.16 -10.99
C PRO A 136 4.24 -15.86 -11.04
N ALA A 137 5.43 -15.91 -11.64
CA ALA A 137 6.30 -14.75 -11.78
C ALA A 137 5.69 -13.74 -12.75
N ALA A 138 5.41 -12.53 -12.22
CA ALA A 138 4.93 -11.42 -13.02
C ALA A 138 5.99 -10.92 -14.02
N TYR A 139 7.27 -11.09 -13.70
CA TYR A 139 8.41 -10.69 -14.53
C TYR A 139 9.20 -11.88 -15.06
N ARG A 140 9.82 -11.70 -16.22
CA ARG A 140 10.68 -12.72 -16.84
C ARG A 140 12.06 -12.77 -16.14
N PRO A 141 12.63 -13.97 -15.88
CA PRO A 141 13.93 -14.08 -15.23
C PRO A 141 15.04 -13.46 -16.10
N GLY A 142 15.94 -12.68 -15.49
CA GLY A 142 17.07 -12.02 -16.17
C GLY A 142 16.80 -10.62 -16.70
N CYS A 143 15.62 -10.05 -16.46
CA CYS A 143 15.35 -8.65 -16.78
C CYS A 143 15.36 -7.78 -15.50
N ASN A 144 16.33 -6.86 -15.40
CA ASN A 144 16.47 -5.93 -14.27
C ASN A 144 15.86 -4.54 -14.55
N SER A 145 15.26 -4.34 -15.73
CA SER A 145 14.54 -3.10 -16.04
C SER A 145 13.06 -3.27 -15.74
N GLU A 146 12.49 -2.39 -14.91
CA GLU A 146 11.05 -2.32 -14.60
C GLU A 146 10.23 -1.75 -15.77
N SER A 147 10.48 -2.25 -16.97
CA SER A 147 9.78 -1.85 -18.19
C SER A 147 8.65 -2.82 -18.49
N MET A 148 7.53 -2.31 -19.03
CA MET A 148 6.39 -3.13 -19.46
C MET A 148 6.75 -4.24 -20.46
N LYS A 149 7.90 -4.13 -21.14
CA LYS A 149 8.44 -5.15 -22.05
C LYS A 149 8.92 -6.43 -21.35
N CYS A 150 9.18 -6.38 -20.04
CA CYS A 150 9.67 -7.52 -19.27
C CYS A 150 8.57 -8.24 -18.46
N LEU A 151 7.31 -7.87 -18.68
CA LEU A 151 6.17 -8.53 -18.09
C LEU A 151 5.96 -9.92 -18.70
N SER A 152 5.81 -10.92 -17.85
CA SER A 152 5.46 -12.29 -18.24
C SER A 152 4.03 -12.33 -18.79
N ALA A 153 3.69 -13.35 -19.58
CA ALA A 153 2.32 -13.57 -20.06
C ALA A 153 1.31 -13.66 -18.90
N THR A 154 1.72 -14.25 -17.77
CA THR A 154 0.93 -14.28 -16.53
C THR A 154 0.72 -12.87 -15.97
N GLY A 155 1.76 -12.04 -15.93
CA GLY A 155 1.67 -10.66 -15.44
C GLY A 155 0.72 -9.82 -16.29
N TRP A 156 0.79 -9.96 -17.61
CA TRP A 156 -0.15 -9.26 -18.50
C TRP A 156 -1.60 -9.70 -18.28
N PHE A 157 -1.86 -11.00 -18.11
CA PHE A 157 -3.21 -11.48 -17.88
C PHE A 157 -3.77 -11.08 -16.49
N PHE A 158 -3.02 -11.30 -15.42
CA PHE A 158 -3.52 -11.01 -14.07
C PHE A 158 -3.56 -9.51 -13.78
N VAL A 159 -2.51 -8.77 -14.13
CA VAL A 159 -2.41 -7.34 -13.82
C VAL A 159 -3.16 -6.52 -14.86
N VAL A 160 -2.80 -6.64 -16.15
CA VAL A 160 -3.35 -5.78 -17.21
C VAL A 160 -4.81 -6.11 -17.48
N PHE A 161 -5.12 -7.39 -17.69
CA PHE A 161 -6.49 -7.77 -17.97
C PHE A 161 -7.34 -7.78 -16.69
N CYS A 162 -7.08 -8.66 -15.72
CA CYS A 162 -8.01 -8.77 -14.58
C CYS A 162 -8.08 -7.52 -13.70
N THR A 163 -6.95 -6.95 -13.27
CA THR A 163 -6.96 -5.85 -12.30
C THR A 163 -7.46 -4.54 -12.91
N TYR A 164 -6.89 -4.08 -14.03
CA TYR A 164 -7.36 -2.83 -14.63
C TYR A 164 -8.78 -2.94 -15.16
N PHE A 165 -9.16 -4.08 -15.76
CA PHE A 165 -10.55 -4.28 -16.16
C PHE A 165 -11.50 -4.28 -14.96
N GLY A 166 -11.09 -4.92 -13.85
CA GLY A 166 -11.81 -4.87 -12.58
C GLY A 166 -12.00 -3.43 -12.08
N TYR A 167 -10.95 -2.60 -12.10
CA TYR A 167 -11.06 -1.19 -11.70
C TYR A 167 -11.93 -0.37 -12.63
N ILE A 168 -11.86 -0.61 -13.95
CA ILE A 168 -12.73 0.06 -14.92
C ILE A 168 -14.20 -0.32 -14.68
N LEU A 169 -14.50 -1.60 -14.47
CA LEU A 169 -15.85 -2.07 -14.12
C LEU A 169 -16.35 -1.44 -12.82
N LEU A 170 -15.49 -1.34 -11.81
CA LEU A 170 -15.83 -0.72 -10.54
C LEU A 170 -16.13 0.78 -10.71
N MET A 171 -15.32 1.47 -11.50
CA MET A 171 -15.48 2.89 -11.81
C MET A 171 -16.77 3.16 -12.61
N VAL A 172 -17.06 2.35 -13.63
CA VAL A 172 -18.31 2.45 -14.40
C VAL A 172 -19.52 2.11 -13.52
N GLY A 173 -19.43 1.05 -12.72
CA GLY A 173 -20.49 0.62 -11.80
C GLY A 173 -20.82 1.67 -10.73
N THR A 174 -19.81 2.30 -10.14
CA THR A 174 -19.99 3.38 -9.16
C THR A 174 -20.60 4.64 -9.78
N ILE A 175 -20.13 5.06 -10.96
CA ILE A 175 -20.68 6.22 -11.69
C ILE A 175 -22.16 6.00 -12.05
N TRP A 176 -22.50 4.79 -12.48
CA TRP A 176 -23.88 4.42 -12.77
C TRP A 176 -24.72 4.42 -11.49
N CYS A 177 -24.25 3.78 -10.42
CA CYS A 177 -24.94 3.72 -9.13
C CYS A 177 -25.19 5.10 -8.50
N ALA A 178 -24.30 6.07 -8.75
CA ALA A 178 -24.41 7.45 -8.28
C ALA A 178 -25.31 8.34 -9.14
N ASP A 179 -25.77 7.87 -10.31
CA ASP A 179 -26.35 8.68 -11.39
C ASP A 179 -25.50 9.93 -11.70
N LEU A 180 -24.17 9.80 -11.53
CA LEU A 180 -23.27 10.94 -11.55
C LEU A 180 -23.28 11.62 -12.92
N HIS A 181 -23.37 10.82 -13.99
CA HIS A 181 -23.48 11.31 -15.37
C HIS A 181 -24.70 12.23 -15.58
N LEU A 182 -25.86 11.94 -14.95
CA LEU A 182 -27.05 12.77 -15.03
C LEU A 182 -26.89 14.07 -14.24
N LYS A 183 -26.27 13.99 -13.05
CA LYS A 183 -26.02 15.16 -12.20
C LYS A 183 -25.06 16.14 -12.87
N ILE A 184 -23.96 15.63 -13.44
CA ILE A 184 -23.00 16.43 -14.21
C ILE A 184 -23.70 17.10 -15.40
N LYS A 185 -24.50 16.37 -16.16
CA LYS A 185 -25.24 16.94 -17.31
C LYS A 185 -26.21 18.04 -16.89
N LYS A 186 -26.89 17.89 -15.74
CA LYS A 186 -27.80 18.91 -15.19
C LYS A 186 -27.04 20.17 -14.75
N LEU A 187 -25.97 20.00 -13.98
CA LEU A 187 -25.11 21.11 -13.54
C LEU A 187 -24.48 21.83 -14.72
N TRP A 188 -24.02 21.09 -15.73
CA TRP A 188 -23.41 21.67 -16.92
C TRP A 188 -24.41 22.49 -17.75
N LYS A 189 -25.68 22.08 -17.81
CA LYS A 189 -26.75 22.89 -18.42
C LYS A 189 -27.05 24.15 -17.62
N GLN A 190 -26.98 24.11 -16.29
CA GLN A 190 -27.21 25.28 -15.43
C GLN A 190 -26.07 26.30 -15.52
N LEU A 191 -24.82 25.82 -15.62
CA LEU A 191 -23.62 26.65 -15.68
C LEU A 191 -23.32 27.19 -17.07
N ARG A 192 -23.86 26.59 -18.13
CA ARG A 192 -23.70 27.12 -19.48
C ARG A 192 -24.57 28.37 -19.62
N PRO A 193 -23.99 29.59 -19.71
CA PRO A 193 -24.78 30.78 -20.00
C PRO A 193 -25.52 30.57 -21.31
N SER A 194 -26.83 30.79 -21.30
CA SER A 194 -27.61 30.85 -22.54
C SER A 194 -27.03 32.00 -23.36
N LYS A 195 -26.48 31.69 -24.53
CA LYS A 195 -26.25 32.70 -25.56
C LYS A 195 -27.58 33.26 -26.04
#